data_AF-A0A7J8FUZ8-F1
#
_entry.id   AF-A0A7J8FUZ8-F1
#
_cell.length_a   1.000
_cell.length_b   1.000
_cell.length_c   1.000
_cell.angle_alpha   90.00
_cell.angle_beta   90.00
_cell.angle_gamma   90.00
#
_symmetry.space_group_name_H-M   'P 1'
#
loop_
_entity.id
_entity.type
_entity.pdbx_description
1 polymer ?
#
loop_
_entity_poly.entity_id
_entity_poly.type
_entity_poly.pdbx_seq_one_letter_code
_entity_poly.pdbx_strand_id
1 'polypeptide(L)'
;MAPYSLLVTRLQKALGVRQYHVASVLCQRAKVAMSHFEPNDYIRYDLLEKNINIVRKRLNRPLTLSEKIVYGHLDDPANQDIERGKTYLRLRPDRPAARSQPTE
;
A
#
# COMPACT_ATOMS: atom_id res chain seq x y z
N MET A 1 -0.48 17.20 -53.30
CA MET A 1 -0.31 15.90 -52.61
C MET A 1 0.36 16.17 -51.26
N ALA A 2 -0.37 15.89 -50.17
CA ALA A 2 -0.03 16.05 -48.73
C ALA A 2 0.42 17.45 -48.26
N PRO A 3 -0.31 18.08 -47.32
CA PRO A 3 -0.10 17.72 -45.92
C PRO A 3 -1.39 17.77 -45.09
N TYR A 4 -2.27 16.78 -45.26
CA TYR A 4 -3.30 16.46 -44.26
C TYR A 4 -2.71 15.94 -42.93
N SER A 5 -1.37 15.82 -42.83
CA SER A 5 -0.63 15.32 -41.67
C SER A 5 -0.51 16.31 -40.51
N LEU A 6 -0.74 17.61 -40.72
CA LEU A 6 -0.56 18.63 -39.68
C LEU A 6 -1.83 18.94 -38.86
N LEU A 7 -3.01 18.46 -39.30
CA LEU A 7 -4.25 18.61 -38.53
C LEU A 7 -4.47 17.47 -37.53
N VAL A 8 -3.91 16.28 -37.76
CA VAL A 8 -4.05 15.12 -36.87
C VAL A 8 -3.21 15.28 -35.59
N THR A 9 -2.09 16.00 -35.66
CA THR A 9 -1.21 16.21 -34.50
C THR A 9 -1.75 17.22 -33.48
N ARG A 10 -2.80 17.99 -33.82
CA ARG A 10 -3.54 18.81 -32.83
C ARG A 10 -4.72 18.10 -32.19
N LEU A 11 -5.28 17.05 -32.80
CA LEU A 11 -6.41 16.30 -32.23
C LEU A 11 -5.98 15.15 -31.31
N GLN A 12 -4.73 14.67 -31.40
CA GLN A 12 -4.20 13.67 -30.48
C GLN A 12 -3.93 14.19 -29.05
N LYS A 13 -3.93 15.52 -28.84
CA LYS A 13 -3.88 16.12 -27.49
C LYS A 13 -5.23 16.17 -26.77
N ALA A 14 -6.34 15.82 -27.44
CA ALA A 14 -7.68 16.02 -26.90
C ALA A 14 -8.22 14.86 -26.05
N LEU A 15 -7.77 13.61 -26.22
CA LEU A 15 -8.38 12.46 -25.55
C LEU A 15 -7.35 11.38 -25.23
N GLY A 16 -6.46 11.70 -24.29
CA GLY A 16 -5.41 10.77 -23.86
C GLY A 16 -4.80 11.15 -22.52
N VAL A 17 -5.57 11.78 -21.63
CA VAL A 17 -5.14 11.93 -20.24
C VAL A 17 -5.33 10.57 -19.59
N ARG A 18 -4.29 9.74 -19.62
CA ARG A 18 -4.16 8.65 -18.66
C ARG A 18 -4.27 9.32 -17.30
N GLN A 19 -5.40 9.09 -16.63
CA GLN A 19 -5.71 9.66 -15.33
C GLN A 19 -4.57 9.31 -14.40
N TYR A 20 -3.71 10.30 -14.14
CA TYR A 20 -2.64 10.19 -13.18
C TYR A 20 -3.25 9.77 -11.83
N HIS A 21 -2.52 8.99 -11.06
CA HIS A 21 -2.87 8.49 -9.72
C HIS A 21 -3.06 9.60 -8.66
N VAL A 22 -3.57 10.79 -9.02
CA VAL A 22 -3.69 11.96 -8.14
C VAL A 22 -4.57 11.67 -6.91
N ALA A 23 -5.44 10.65 -7.00
CA ALA A 23 -6.24 10.19 -5.88
C ALA A 23 -5.41 9.61 -4.71
N SER A 24 -4.26 8.96 -4.97
CA SER A 24 -3.50 8.34 -3.88
C SER A 24 -2.88 9.38 -2.94
N VAL A 25 -2.44 10.52 -3.49
CA VAL A 25 -1.80 11.59 -2.71
C VAL A 25 -2.81 12.32 -1.82
N LEU A 26 -4.05 12.52 -2.28
CA LEU A 26 -5.09 13.17 -1.48
C LEU A 26 -5.67 12.25 -0.39
N CYS A 27 -5.63 10.92 -0.60
CA CYS A 27 -6.20 9.94 0.34
C CYS A 27 -5.26 9.60 1.51
N GLN A 28 -3.94 9.82 1.37
CA GLN A 28 -2.95 9.47 2.40
C GLN A 28 -3.20 10.13 3.76
N ARG A 29 -3.86 11.29 3.82
CA ARG A 29 -4.10 12.05 5.07
C ARG A 29 -5.53 12.01 5.60
N ALA A 30 -6.34 11.02 5.20
CA ALA A 30 -7.71 10.90 5.68
C ALA A 30 -7.78 10.19 7.05
N LYS A 31 -8.40 10.83 8.05
CA LYS A 31 -8.76 10.18 9.32
C LYS A 31 -9.99 9.30 9.12
N VAL A 32 -9.77 8.07 8.69
CA VAL A 32 -10.82 7.08 8.46
C VAL A 32 -10.83 6.09 9.62
N ALA A 33 -11.97 5.96 10.30
CA ALA A 33 -12.13 4.99 11.38
C ALA A 33 -11.99 3.55 10.84
N MET A 34 -11.41 2.66 11.64
CA MET A 34 -11.20 1.25 11.30
C MET A 34 -12.53 0.50 11.14
N SER A 35 -13.48 0.78 12.02
CA SER A 35 -14.81 0.19 12.01
C SER A 35 -15.82 1.15 12.66
N HIS A 36 -17.11 0.85 12.51
CA HIS A 36 -18.17 1.59 13.21
C HIS A 36 -18.10 1.44 14.73
N PHE A 37 -17.50 0.35 15.22
CA PHE A 37 -17.37 0.04 16.65
C PHE A 37 -16.16 0.72 17.30
N GLU A 38 -15.21 1.18 16.50
CA GLU A 38 -13.96 1.79 16.93
C GLU A 38 -13.79 3.18 16.28
N PRO A 39 -14.65 4.17 16.63
CA PRO A 39 -14.64 5.48 15.96
C PRO A 39 -13.38 6.30 16.24
N ASN A 40 -12.65 5.96 17.31
CA ASN A 40 -11.42 6.64 17.73
C ASN A 40 -10.14 5.97 17.19
N ASP A 41 -10.24 4.77 16.61
CA ASP A 41 -9.10 4.08 16.00
C ASP A 41 -9.11 4.27 14.49
N TYR A 42 -8.01 4.80 13.96
CA TYR A 42 -7.89 5.18 12.55
C TYR A 42 -6.98 4.25 11.76
N ILE A 43 -7.27 4.06 10.47
CA ILE A 43 -6.42 3.30 9.57
C ILE A 43 -5.07 4.02 9.35
N ARG A 44 -3.95 3.33 9.59
CA ARG A 44 -2.59 3.91 9.55
C ARG A 44 -1.85 3.62 8.23
N TYR A 45 -2.39 4.07 7.10
CA TYR A 45 -1.72 3.90 5.82
C TYR A 45 -0.37 4.63 5.74
N ASP A 46 -0.24 5.78 6.41
CA ASP A 46 1.02 6.55 6.49
C ASP A 46 2.17 5.73 7.10
N LEU A 47 1.88 4.97 8.16
CA LEU A 47 2.88 4.14 8.84
C LEU A 47 3.25 2.92 7.99
N LEU A 48 2.25 2.29 7.38
CA LEU A 48 2.45 1.17 6.47
C LEU A 48 3.33 1.56 5.27
N GLU A 49 3.07 2.71 4.65
CA GLU A 49 3.86 3.21 3.53
C GLU A 49 5.31 3.52 3.94
N LYS A 50 5.53 4.14 5.12
CA LYS A 50 6.87 4.38 5.67
C LYS A 50 7.64 3.07 5.85
N ASN A 51 7.02 2.05 6.45
CA ASN A 51 7.65 0.75 6.70
C ASN A 51 7.97 0.02 5.39
N ILE A 52 7.04 0.02 4.43
CA ILE A 52 7.27 -0.56 3.09
C ILE A 52 8.45 0.14 2.40
N ASN A 53 8.55 1.47 2.49
CA ASN A 53 9.64 2.23 1.87
C ASN A 53 11.00 1.89 2.49
N ILE A 54 11.08 1.68 3.81
CA ILE A 54 12.30 1.23 4.49
C ILE A 54 12.69 -0.16 3.98
N VAL A 55 11.77 -1.11 4.01
CA VAL A 55 12.04 -2.51 3.62
C VAL A 55 12.37 -2.63 2.14
N ARG A 56 11.70 -1.85 1.28
CA ARG A 56 11.98 -1.81 -0.16
C ARG A 56 13.40 -1.33 -0.46
N LYS A 57 13.89 -0.32 0.27
CA LYS A 57 15.29 0.16 0.15
C LYS A 57 16.31 -0.88 0.62
N ARG A 58 15.98 -1.68 1.64
CA ARG A 58 16.86 -2.74 2.14
C ARG A 58 16.96 -3.92 1.18
N LEU A 59 15.83 -4.39 0.65
CA LEU A 59 15.76 -5.60 -0.17
C LEU A 59 16.06 -5.37 -1.65
N ASN A 60 16.00 -4.13 -2.15
CA ASN A 60 16.32 -3.74 -3.54
C ASN A 60 15.65 -4.58 -4.64
N ARG A 61 14.44 -5.07 -4.37
CA ARG A 61 13.63 -5.86 -5.31
C ARG A 61 12.15 -5.46 -5.23
N PRO A 62 11.33 -5.75 -6.26
CA PRO A 62 9.89 -5.57 -6.16
C PRO A 62 9.31 -6.48 -5.05
N LEU A 63 8.35 -5.93 -4.30
CA LEU A 63 7.62 -6.64 -3.25
C LEU A 63 6.23 -7.05 -3.76
N THR A 64 5.82 -8.28 -3.44
CA THR A 64 4.44 -8.74 -3.70
C THR A 64 3.43 -8.05 -2.77
N LEU A 65 2.14 -8.17 -3.06
CA LEU A 65 1.10 -7.60 -2.18
C LEU A 65 1.19 -8.15 -0.75
N SER A 66 1.31 -9.46 -0.60
CA SER A 66 1.42 -10.11 0.70
C SER A 66 2.67 -9.64 1.45
N GLU A 67 3.80 -9.47 0.76
CA GLU A 67 5.01 -8.92 1.37
C GLU A 67 4.84 -7.48 1.83
N LYS A 68 4.16 -6.63 1.04
CA LYS A 68 3.91 -5.25 1.44
C LYS A 68 3.05 -5.18 2.69
N ILE A 69 1.99 -5.99 2.77
CA ILE A 69 1.12 -6.05 3.95
C ILE A 69 1.92 -6.58 5.14
N VAL A 70 2.59 -7.73 5.02
CA VAL A 70 3.34 -8.33 6.13
C VAL A 70 4.49 -7.45 6.60
N TYR A 71 5.35 -6.97 5.69
CA TYR A 71 6.49 -6.11 6.05
C TYR A 71 6.07 -4.70 6.47
N GLY A 72 4.90 -4.24 6.03
CA GLY A 72 4.31 -3.00 6.51
C GLY A 72 3.98 -3.02 8.01
N HIS A 73 3.72 -4.20 8.57
CA HIS A 73 3.38 -4.39 9.99
C HIS A 73 4.57 -4.88 10.85
N LEU A 74 5.81 -4.75 10.36
CA LEU A 74 6.99 -5.06 11.17
C LEU A 74 7.12 -4.10 12.36
N ASP A 75 7.56 -4.65 13.49
CA ASP A 75 7.89 -3.89 14.69
C ASP A 75 9.13 -2.99 14.48
N ASP A 76 10.18 -3.57 13.90
CA ASP A 76 11.41 -2.86 13.51
C ASP A 76 11.76 -3.15 12.04
N PRO A 77 11.27 -2.33 11.08
CA PRO A 77 11.54 -2.54 9.67
C PRO A 77 13.00 -2.27 9.27
N ALA A 78 13.80 -1.62 10.11
CA ALA A 78 15.18 -1.24 9.80
C ALA A 78 16.17 -2.36 10.15
N ASN A 79 15.99 -3.02 11.30
CA ASN A 79 16.96 -4.00 11.80
C ASN A 79 16.50 -5.46 11.67
N GLN A 80 15.21 -5.72 11.43
CA GLN A 80 14.70 -7.09 11.34
C GLN A 80 15.32 -7.85 10.16
N ASP A 81 15.79 -9.08 10.40
CA ASP A 81 16.21 -10.01 9.35
C ASP A 81 15.01 -10.58 8.59
N ILE A 82 15.10 -10.57 7.26
CA ILE A 82 14.01 -10.96 6.36
C ILE A 82 14.53 -12.02 5.38
N GLU A 83 14.33 -13.29 5.73
CA GLU A 83 14.54 -14.42 4.83
C GLU A 83 13.26 -15.26 4.71
N ARG A 84 12.75 -15.35 3.48
CA ARG A 84 11.54 -16.13 3.18
C ARG A 84 11.73 -17.59 3.59
N GLY A 85 10.78 -18.12 4.37
CA GLY A 85 10.76 -19.51 4.80
C GLY A 85 11.76 -19.87 5.90
N LYS A 86 12.46 -18.89 6.49
CA LYS A 86 13.46 -19.14 7.53
C LYS A 86 13.29 -18.24 8.75
N THR A 87 13.19 -16.92 8.56
CA THR A 87 13.14 -15.98 9.68
C THR A 87 11.75 -15.87 10.27
N TYR A 88 11.65 -15.87 11.60
CA TYR A 88 10.44 -15.48 12.32
C TYR A 88 10.32 -13.95 12.36
N LEU A 89 9.19 -13.44 11.93
CA LEU A 89 8.93 -12.00 11.88
C LEU A 89 8.21 -11.54 13.15
N ARG A 90 8.69 -10.43 13.73
CA ARG A 90 8.00 -9.72 14.81
C ARG A 90 7.03 -8.72 14.21
N LEU A 91 5.74 -9.02 14.31
CA LEU A 91 4.67 -8.25 13.68
C LEU A 91 3.80 -7.55 14.73
N ARG A 92 3.23 -6.41 14.34
CA ARG A 92 2.17 -5.71 15.08
C ARG A 92 0.85 -5.82 14.31
N PRO A 93 0.05 -6.87 14.55
CA PRO A 93 -1.26 -6.98 13.93
C PRO A 93 -2.18 -5.86 14.45
N ASP A 94 -3.02 -5.31 13.58
CA ASP A 94 -3.89 -4.20 13.96
C ASP A 94 -5.06 -4.64 14.86
N ARG A 95 -5.57 -5.87 14.71
CA ARG A 95 -6.75 -6.34 15.46
C ARG A 95 -6.76 -7.85 15.70
N PRO A 96 -7.11 -8.32 16.91
CA PRO A 96 -7.41 -9.72 17.18
C PRO A 96 -8.90 -10.02 16.89
N ALA A 97 -9.17 -11.26 16.49
CA ALA A 97 -10.53 -11.79 16.45
C ALA A 97 -10.53 -13.18 17.09
N ALA A 98 -11.41 -13.39 18.06
CA ALA A 98 -11.58 -14.68 18.73
C ALA A 98 -12.92 -15.29 18.32
N ARG A 99 -12.94 -16.62 18.17
CA ARG A 99 -14.16 -17.40 17.98
C ARG A 99 -14.38 -18.26 19.22
N SER A 100 -15.62 -18.38 19.68
CA SER A 100 -15.96 -19.31 20.75
C SER A 100 -15.66 -20.75 20.32
N GLN A 101 -15.15 -21.56 21.24
CA GLN A 101 -14.98 -22.99 21.01
C GLN A 101 -16.36 -23.66 20.89
N PRO A 102 -16.51 -24.71 20.06
CA PRO A 102 -17.73 -25.49 20.04
C PRO A 102 -17.88 -26.22 21.38
N THR A 103 -19.04 -26.08 22.02
CA THR A 103 -19.48 -26.95 23.11
C THR A 103 -19.99 -28.25 22.50
N GLU A 104 -19.44 -29.39 22.93
CA GLU A 104 -19.89 -30.74 22.55
C GLU A 104 -21.34 -31.02 22.96
#